data_AF-A0A554ME41-F1
#
_entry.id   AF-A0A554ME41-F1
#
_cell.length_a   1.000
_cell.length_b   1.000
_cell.length_c   1.000
_cell.angle_alpha   90.00
_cell.angle_beta   90.00
_cell.angle_gamma   90.00
#
_symmetry.space_group_name_H-M   'P 1'
#
loop_
_entity.id
_entity.type
_entity.pdbx_description
1 polymer ?
#
loop_
_entity_poly.entity_id
_entity_poly.type
_entity_poly.pdbx_seq_one_letter_code
_entity_poly.pdbx_strand_id
1 'polypeptide(L)'
;MADQEKPFSRQNFGCNHFIVGRDHTGVGNFYGPYDSQKIFEQFPDIGVKIIPFGEIFYSKEKRDYVHYFGDNTEKEIGSLAISGSEVRRMLKSGVMPPSWMIREEISKMILEAIKNGEEVFVEEDG
;
A
#
# COMPACT_ATOMS: atom_id res chain seq x y z
N MET A 1 -1.51 -16.17 10.49
CA MET A 1 -0.19 -16.80 10.77
C MET A 1 0.93 -16.05 10.06
N ALA A 2 0.84 -15.76 8.75
CA ALA A 2 1.84 -14.97 8.01
C ALA A 2 2.08 -13.54 8.58
N ASP A 3 1.04 -12.89 9.09
CA ASP A 3 1.13 -11.51 9.61
C ASP A 3 2.03 -11.40 10.84
N GLN A 4 2.13 -12.46 11.66
CA GLN A 4 2.91 -12.49 12.89
C GLN A 4 4.42 -12.63 12.66
N GLU A 5 4.82 -13.27 11.56
CA GLU A 5 6.24 -13.52 11.28
C GLU A 5 6.97 -12.25 10.82
N LYS A 6 6.25 -11.28 10.24
CA LYS A 6 6.85 -10.08 9.67
C LYS A 6 7.43 -9.13 10.72
N PRO A 7 6.72 -8.75 11.80
CA PRO A 7 7.32 -7.93 12.85
C PRO A 7 8.45 -8.65 13.58
N PHE A 8 8.33 -9.96 13.82
CA PHE A 8 9.38 -10.75 14.46
C PHE A 8 10.68 -10.75 13.63
N SER A 9 10.57 -10.97 12.31
CA SER A 9 11.72 -10.84 11.42
C SER A 9 12.34 -9.45 11.49
N ARG A 10 11.53 -8.38 11.59
CA ARG A 10 12.00 -6.98 11.57
C ARG A 10 12.62 -6.57 12.91
N GLN A 11 12.12 -7.12 14.01
CA GLN A 11 12.75 -7.03 15.31
C GLN A 11 14.18 -7.59 15.28
N ASN A 12 14.37 -8.75 14.65
CA ASN A 12 15.68 -9.39 14.52
C ASN A 12 16.67 -8.55 13.69
N PHE A 13 16.16 -7.62 12.86
CA PHE A 13 16.96 -6.61 12.14
C PHE A 13 17.09 -5.27 12.90
N GLY A 14 16.66 -5.21 14.16
CA GLY A 14 16.80 -4.04 15.03
C GLY A 14 15.68 -2.99 14.92
N CYS A 15 14.58 -3.29 14.23
CA CYS A 15 13.44 -2.36 14.17
C CYS A 15 12.69 -2.30 15.51
N ASN A 16 12.38 -1.08 15.97
CA ASN A 16 11.60 -0.84 17.19
C ASN A 16 10.13 -0.45 16.90
N HIS A 17 9.81 -0.09 15.64
CA HIS A 17 8.47 0.22 15.17
C HIS A 17 8.17 -0.52 13.87
N PHE A 18 6.91 -0.90 13.68
CA PHE A 18 6.44 -1.55 12.45
C PHE A 18 5.10 -0.96 12.01
N ILE A 19 5.07 -0.43 10.79
CA ILE A 19 3.88 0.20 10.20
C ILE A 19 2.99 -0.87 9.57
N VAL A 20 1.71 -0.86 9.91
CA VAL A 20 0.71 -1.80 9.39
C VAL A 20 -0.45 -0.98 8.82
N GLY A 21 -0.61 -1.00 7.49
CA GLY A 21 -1.69 -0.30 6.79
C GLY A 21 -2.98 -1.11 6.68
N ARG A 22 -3.96 -0.59 5.94
CA ARG A 22 -5.13 -1.36 5.48
C ARG A 22 -4.70 -2.54 4.62
N ASP A 23 -5.33 -3.68 4.83
CA ASP A 23 -5.14 -4.90 4.06
C ASP A 23 -3.68 -5.39 4.03
N HIS A 24 -2.92 -5.09 5.09
CA HIS A 24 -1.56 -5.60 5.23
C HIS A 24 -1.65 -7.13 5.15
N THR A 25 -0.99 -7.70 4.13
CA THR A 25 -0.96 -9.14 3.80
C THR A 25 -2.29 -9.81 3.47
N GLY A 26 -3.32 -9.04 3.13
CA GLY A 26 -4.58 -9.58 2.63
C GLY A 26 -4.43 -10.35 1.31
N VAL A 27 -5.27 -11.38 1.14
CA VAL A 27 -5.41 -12.14 -0.11
C VAL A 27 -6.85 -12.01 -0.56
N GLY A 28 -7.10 -11.12 -1.53
CA GLY A 28 -8.46 -10.80 -1.98
C GLY A 28 -9.37 -10.38 -0.82
N ASN A 29 -10.55 -11.00 -0.72
CA ASN A 29 -11.53 -10.72 0.36
C ASN A 29 -11.45 -11.72 1.52
N PHE A 30 -10.35 -12.46 1.67
CA PHE A 30 -10.24 -13.53 2.68
C PHE A 30 -10.13 -12.98 4.12
N TYR A 31 -9.55 -11.81 4.30
CA TYR A 31 -9.42 -11.13 5.59
C TYR A 31 -10.15 -9.78 5.56
N GLY A 32 -10.65 -9.33 6.70
CA GLY A 32 -11.14 -7.97 6.84
C GLY A 32 -10.00 -6.95 6.69
N PRO A 33 -10.28 -5.72 6.21
CA PRO A 33 -9.27 -4.73 5.84
C PRO A 33 -8.36 -4.26 7.00
N TYR A 34 -8.71 -4.57 8.24
CA TYR A 34 -7.96 -4.22 9.45
C TYR A 34 -7.66 -5.42 10.34
N ASP A 35 -7.95 -6.64 9.89
CA ASP A 35 -7.78 -7.84 10.74
C ASP A 35 -6.29 -8.12 11.01
N SER A 36 -5.41 -7.77 10.06
CA SER A 36 -3.96 -7.80 10.26
C SER A 36 -3.46 -6.76 11.27
N GLN A 37 -4.23 -5.70 11.56
CA GLN A 37 -3.89 -4.78 12.66
C GLN A 37 -4.32 -5.37 14.00
N LYS A 38 -5.54 -5.93 14.05
CA LYS A 38 -6.11 -6.53 15.27
C LYS A 38 -5.36 -7.76 15.75
N ILE A 39 -4.77 -8.55 14.84
CA ILE A 39 -4.03 -9.76 15.23
C ILE A 39 -2.86 -9.41 16.16
N PHE A 40 -2.25 -8.23 16.03
CA PHE A 40 -1.14 -7.81 16.88
C PHE A 40 -1.55 -7.43 18.29
N GLU A 41 -2.82 -7.11 18.54
CA GLU A 41 -3.34 -6.90 19.89
C GLU A 41 -3.23 -8.18 20.74
N GLN A 42 -3.18 -9.35 20.10
CA GLN A 42 -3.01 -10.65 20.77
C GLN A 42 -1.55 -10.96 21.12
N PHE A 43 -0.58 -10.15 20.66
CA PHE A 43 0.86 -10.37 20.85
C PHE A 43 1.56 -9.11 21.38
N PRO A 44 1.25 -8.66 22.60
CA PRO A 44 1.85 -7.45 23.18
C PRO A 44 3.38 -7.55 23.36
N ASP A 45 3.90 -8.78 23.46
CA ASP A 45 5.32 -9.06 23.73
C ASP A 45 6.17 -9.25 22.46
N ILE A 46 5.64 -8.92 21.27
CA ILE A 46 6.36 -9.06 19.99
C ILE A 46 7.59 -8.15 19.88
N GLY A 47 7.83 -7.30 20.89
CA GLY A 47 9.04 -6.49 21.06
C GLY A 47 9.28 -5.45 19.97
N VAL A 48 8.25 -5.15 19.18
CA VAL A 48 8.19 -4.07 18.19
C VAL A 48 6.87 -3.34 18.37
N LYS A 49 6.90 -2.00 18.38
CA LYS A 49 5.70 -1.18 18.49
C LYS A 49 4.98 -1.10 17.15
N ILE A 50 3.75 -1.58 17.10
CA ILE A 50 2.91 -1.46 15.91
C ILE A 50 2.39 -0.03 15.76
N ILE A 51 2.47 0.51 14.55
CA ILE A 51 1.91 1.81 14.15
C ILE A 51 0.85 1.56 13.07
N PRO A 52 -0.45 1.57 13.42
CA PRO A 52 -1.50 1.32 12.45
C PRO A 52 -1.73 2.54 11.54
N PHE A 53 -2.03 2.30 10.27
CA PHE A 53 -2.46 3.30 9.31
C PHE A 53 -3.76 2.87 8.62
N GLY A 54 -4.62 3.86 8.35
CA GLY A 54 -5.84 3.70 7.55
C GLY A 54 -5.55 3.54 6.05
N GLU A 55 -6.61 3.52 5.25
CA GLU A 55 -6.48 3.60 3.80
C GLU A 55 -5.97 4.99 3.38
N ILE A 56 -4.99 5.03 2.47
CA ILE A 56 -4.34 6.27 2.03
C ILE A 56 -5.04 6.86 0.81
N PHE A 57 -5.28 8.17 0.82
CA PHE A 57 -5.82 8.96 -0.28
C PHE A 57 -4.95 10.19 -0.54
N TYR A 58 -5.07 10.75 -1.74
CA TYR A 58 -4.50 12.06 -2.05
C TYR A 58 -5.59 13.14 -1.99
N SER A 59 -5.45 14.13 -1.12
CA SER A 59 -6.34 15.31 -1.09
C SER A 59 -5.82 16.36 -2.07
N LYS A 60 -6.67 16.73 -3.05
CA LYS A 60 -6.37 17.86 -3.95
C LYS A 60 -6.35 19.20 -3.23
N GLU A 61 -7.19 19.35 -2.21
CA GLU A 61 -7.32 20.59 -1.44
C GLU A 61 -6.06 20.86 -0.63
N LYS A 62 -5.61 19.85 0.14
CA LYS A 62 -4.39 19.94 0.95
C LYS A 62 -3.11 19.79 0.14
N ARG A 63 -3.22 19.24 -1.07
CA ARG A 63 -2.09 18.81 -1.91
C ARG A 63 -1.16 17.84 -1.15
N ASP A 64 -1.77 16.96 -0.36
CA ASP A 64 -1.07 16.05 0.55
C ASP A 64 -1.83 14.71 0.69
N TYR A 65 -1.17 13.72 1.28
CA TYR A 65 -1.70 12.40 1.53
C TYR A 65 -2.40 12.34 2.89
N VAL A 66 -3.62 11.83 2.90
CA VAL A 66 -4.46 11.67 4.09
C VAL A 66 -4.81 10.20 4.26
N HIS A 67 -5.11 9.77 5.48
CA HIS A 67 -5.53 8.41 5.75
C HIS A 67 -6.79 8.37 6.61
N TYR A 68 -7.63 7.37 6.38
CA TYR A 68 -8.87 7.17 7.11
C TYR A 68 -9.04 5.71 7.56
N PHE A 69 -9.51 5.52 8.79
CA PHE A 69 -9.84 4.21 9.34
C PHE A 69 -11.32 3.88 9.15
N GLY A 70 -11.64 2.66 8.77
CA GLY A 70 -13.02 2.18 8.57
C GLY A 70 -13.60 2.45 7.18
N ASP A 71 -14.71 1.76 6.85
CA ASP A 71 -15.36 1.83 5.54
C ASP A 71 -16.31 3.05 5.40
N ASN A 72 -16.67 3.67 6.53
CA ASN A 72 -17.75 4.67 6.65
C ASN A 72 -17.28 6.08 7.04
N THR A 73 -15.99 6.36 7.00
CA THR A 73 -15.50 7.71 7.32
C THR A 73 -15.80 8.66 6.17
N GLU A 74 -16.43 9.79 6.50
CA GLU A 74 -16.56 10.98 5.67
C GLU A 74 -15.20 11.35 5.06
N LYS A 75 -14.91 10.75 3.90
CA LYS A 75 -13.71 11.09 3.13
C LYS A 75 -13.86 12.55 2.73
N GLU A 76 -12.81 13.33 2.92
CA GLU A 76 -12.79 14.73 2.48
C GLU A 76 -13.16 14.78 1.00
N ILE A 77 -14.08 15.69 0.64
CA ILE A 77 -14.53 15.87 -0.74
C ILE A 77 -13.31 16.18 -1.61
N GLY A 78 -13.11 15.39 -2.67
CA GLY A 78 -11.94 15.54 -3.54
C GLY A 78 -10.74 14.67 -3.16
N SER A 79 -10.88 13.78 -2.17
CA SER A 79 -9.92 12.69 -1.92
C SER A 79 -9.88 11.71 -3.09
N LEU A 80 -8.69 11.49 -3.65
CA LEU A 80 -8.46 10.56 -4.75
C LEU A 80 -7.87 9.26 -4.23
N ALA A 81 -8.47 8.13 -4.63
CA ALA A 81 -7.93 6.82 -4.34
C ALA A 81 -6.67 6.54 -5.17
N ILE A 82 -5.70 5.84 -4.56
CA ILE A 82 -4.47 5.41 -5.22
C ILE A 82 -4.66 3.93 -5.60
N SER A 83 -5.02 3.69 -6.87
CA SER A 83 -5.31 2.33 -7.37
C SER A 83 -4.14 1.75 -8.14
N GLY A 84 -3.59 0.63 -7.66
CA GLY A 84 -2.55 -0.11 -8.38
C GLY A 84 -3.00 -0.63 -9.74
N SER A 85 -4.27 -1.04 -9.87
CA SER A 85 -4.83 -1.47 -11.17
C SER A 85 -4.86 -0.33 -12.19
N GLU A 86 -5.19 0.88 -11.75
CA GLU A 86 -5.19 2.06 -12.61
C GLU A 86 -3.77 2.45 -13.01
N VAL A 87 -2.83 2.47 -12.06
CA VAL A 87 -1.40 2.64 -12.33
C VAL A 87 -0.92 1.66 -13.40
N ARG A 88 -1.19 0.36 -13.22
CA ARG A 88 -0.76 -0.68 -14.16
C ARG A 88 -1.34 -0.44 -15.55
N ARG A 89 -2.63 -0.10 -15.64
CA ARG A 89 -3.31 0.22 -16.90
C ARG A 89 -2.64 1.40 -17.61
N MET A 90 -2.32 2.48 -16.90
CA MET A 90 -1.65 3.64 -17.46
C MET A 90 -0.27 3.27 -18.00
N LEU A 91 0.57 2.61 -17.18
CA LEU A 91 1.93 2.22 -17.57
C LEU A 91 1.95 1.23 -18.74
N LYS A 92 1.09 0.20 -18.73
CA LYS A 92 0.95 -0.77 -19.84
C LYS A 92 0.50 -0.10 -21.15
N SER A 93 -0.23 1.01 -21.08
CA SER A 93 -0.66 1.79 -22.26
C SER A 93 0.34 2.89 -22.65
N GLY A 94 1.52 2.96 -22.02
CA GLY A 94 2.53 3.98 -22.29
C GLY A 94 2.16 5.37 -21.75
N VAL A 95 1.11 5.48 -20.94
CA VAL A 95 0.65 6.73 -20.35
C VAL A 95 1.31 6.91 -18.98
N MET A 96 1.92 8.07 -18.77
CA MET A 96 2.55 8.40 -17.49
C MET A 96 1.49 8.66 -16.40
N PRO A 97 1.50 7.93 -15.26
CA PRO A 97 0.66 8.24 -14.12
C PRO A 97 0.92 9.64 -13.57
N PRO A 98 -0.07 10.30 -12.94
CA PRO A 98 0.15 11.58 -12.30
C PRO A 98 1.21 11.50 -11.19
N SER A 99 1.96 12.58 -10.98
CA SER A 99 3.07 12.62 -10.01
C SER A 99 2.64 12.44 -8.55
N TRP A 100 1.37 12.71 -8.23
CA TRP A 100 0.77 12.44 -6.91
C TRP A 100 0.42 10.96 -6.70
N MET A 101 0.42 10.14 -7.76
CA MET A 101 0.16 8.70 -7.70
C MET A 101 1.46 7.91 -7.73
N ILE A 102 2.35 8.24 -8.66
CA ILE A 102 3.72 7.71 -8.74
C ILE A 102 4.68 8.84 -9.07
N ARG A 103 5.80 8.89 -8.35
CA ARG A 103 6.89 9.83 -8.61
C ARG A 103 7.33 9.78 -10.07
N GLU A 104 7.53 10.95 -10.67
CA GLU A 104 7.79 11.08 -12.10
C GLU A 104 9.04 10.29 -12.54
N GLU A 105 10.10 10.31 -11.75
CA GLU A 105 11.34 9.57 -12.00
C GLU A 105 11.13 8.05 -12.04
N ILE A 106 10.21 7.53 -11.22
CA ILE A 106 9.89 6.10 -11.17
C ILE A 106 9.02 5.72 -12.38
N SER A 107 8.04 6.56 -12.72
CA SER A 107 7.19 6.36 -13.90
C SER A 107 8.03 6.34 -15.19
N LYS A 108 9.00 7.25 -15.33
CA LYS A 108 9.93 7.28 -16.47
C LYS A 108 10.77 6.02 -16.54
N MET A 109 11.38 5.62 -15.43
CA MET A 109 12.19 4.39 -15.35
C MET A 109 11.38 3.16 -15.78
N ILE A 110 10.13 3.03 -15.33
CA ILE A 110 9.26 1.91 -15.71
C ILE A 110 8.91 1.96 -17.20
N LEU A 111 8.53 3.12 -17.72
CA LEU A 111 8.19 3.29 -19.15
C LEU A 111 9.38 3.00 -20.07
N GLU A 112 10.59 3.39 -19.65
CA GLU A 112 11.83 3.08 -20.36
C GLU A 112 12.09 1.56 -20.38
N ALA A 113 11.96 0.88 -19.25
CA ALA A 113 12.09 -0.57 -19.18
C ALA A 113 11.08 -1.29 -20.11
N ILE A 114 9.81 -0.87 -20.10
CA ILE A 114 8.77 -1.40 -21.00
C ILE A 114 9.17 -1.17 -22.47
N LYS A 115 9.67 0.02 -22.81
CA LYS A 115 10.12 0.33 -24.17
C LYS A 115 11.32 -0.52 -24.61
N ASN A 116 12.18 -0.90 -23.67
CA ASN A 116 13.31 -1.79 -23.91
C ASN A 116 12.91 -3.28 -24.04
N GLY A 117 11.62 -3.60 -23.87
CA GLY A 117 11.10 -4.97 -23.93
C GLY A 117 11.30 -5.76 -22.64
N GLU A 118 11.56 -5.09 -21.52
CA GLU A 118 11.70 -5.73 -20.22
C GLU A 118 10.31 -6.13 -19.66
N GLU A 119 10.26 -7.28 -19.01
CA GLU A 119 9.05 -7.75 -18.34
C GLU A 119 8.94 -7.06 -16.97
N VAL A 120 8.09 -6.03 -16.89
CA VAL A 120 7.91 -5.22 -15.66
C VAL A 120 6.75 -5.71 -14.79
N PHE A 121 5.71 -6.29 -15.41
CA PHE A 121 4.53 -6.78 -14.70
C PHE A 121 4.44 -8.29 -14.83
N VAL A 122 4.23 -8.96 -13.70
CA VAL A 122 3.86 -10.38 -13.68
C VAL A 122 2.38 -10.48 -14.04
N GLU A 123 2.03 -11.30 -15.02
CA GLU A 123 0.63 -11.65 -15.30
C GLU A 123 0.12 -12.55 -14.17
N GLU A 124 -1.04 -12.24 -13.62
CA GLU A 124 -1.70 -13.14 -12.67
C GLU A 124 -2.35 -14.27 -13.49
N ASP A 125 -1.81 -15.49 -13.39
CA ASP A 125 -2.50 -16.69 -13.84
C ASP A 125 -3.83 -16.76 -13.07
N GLY A 126 -4.95 -16.64 -13.80
CA GLY A 126 -6.31 -16.57 -13.24
C GLY A 126 -6.80 -17.85 -12.57
#